data_AF-A0A8J8L2P0-F1
#
_entry.id   AF-A0A8J8L2P0-F1
#
_cell.length_a   1.000
_cell.length_b   1.000
_cell.length_c   1.000
_cell.angle_alpha   90.00
_cell.angle_beta   90.00
_cell.angle_gamma   90.00
#
_symmetry.space_group_name_H-M   'P 1'
#
loop_
_entity.id
_entity.type
_entity.pdbx_description
1 polymer ?
#
loop_
_entity_poly.entity_id
_entity_poly.type
_entity_poly.pdbx_seq_one_letter_code
_entity_poly.pdbx_strand_id
1 'polypeptide(L)'
;MSPLLRSLSPMARMLVGFCLVVQAGALPAGDIALFQRYIAQNACIDQAGRAVQERRFGEASRLLETCLQKVPDHFEAHYLLARMAYEGRDYTGTLAHLDISLRALADLDRCYREELADLKAQDEAEELIMRSGLDNLAARGVDPTGCSGFLYRVKRSAIEFLESKKGHLYQSENPFALPADYLFLRGNALYRLGRREEARAQFRQAVATDPTHANAWNNLLALHLEAKDPVQARADLQRAEAARIAVRPELRQAILATP
;
A
#
# COMPACT_ATOMS: atom_id res chain seq x y z
N MET A 1 40.07 4.89 -23.92
CA MET A 1 40.05 5.71 -22.69
C MET A 1 40.51 7.11 -23.04
N SER A 2 39.66 8.11 -22.83
CA SER A 2 39.85 9.50 -23.24
C SER A 2 41.05 10.16 -22.50
N PRO A 3 41.85 11.00 -23.17
CA PRO A 3 43.06 11.63 -22.60
C PRO A 3 42.79 12.53 -21.38
N LEU A 4 41.56 13.02 -21.21
CA LEU A 4 41.09 13.83 -20.07
C LEU A 4 41.06 13.10 -18.71
N LEU A 5 41.04 11.76 -18.68
CA LEU A 5 40.95 10.97 -17.43
C LEU A 5 42.31 10.72 -16.76
N ARG A 6 43.42 10.95 -17.47
CA ARG A 6 44.79 10.68 -16.96
C ARG A 6 45.35 11.82 -16.10
N SER A 7 44.83 13.03 -16.22
CA SER A 7 45.24 14.21 -15.43
C SER A 7 44.60 14.28 -14.04
N LEU A 8 43.63 13.41 -13.75
CA LEU A 8 42.95 13.35 -12.46
C LEU A 8 43.78 12.60 -11.42
N SER A 9 43.74 13.06 -10.16
CA SER A 9 44.34 12.35 -9.03
C SER A 9 43.74 10.94 -8.88
N PRO A 10 44.45 9.97 -8.26
CA PRO A 10 43.95 8.60 -8.11
C PRO A 10 42.55 8.54 -7.45
N MET A 11 42.29 9.43 -6.50
CA MET A 11 41.00 9.58 -5.81
C MET A 11 39.89 10.13 -6.72
N ALA A 12 40.21 11.09 -7.58
CA ALA A 12 39.27 11.63 -8.57
C ALA A 12 38.94 10.61 -9.68
N ARG A 13 39.88 9.71 -10.03
CA ARG A 13 39.60 8.58 -10.93
C ARG A 13 38.68 7.54 -10.29
N MET A 14 38.84 7.27 -9.00
CA MET A 14 37.96 6.38 -8.24
C MET A 14 36.54 6.94 -8.15
N LEU A 15 36.39 8.23 -7.87
CA LEU A 15 35.09 8.92 -7.81
C LEU A 15 34.40 9.05 -9.17
N VAL A 16 35.15 9.36 -10.24
CA VAL A 16 34.60 9.40 -11.61
C VAL A 16 34.26 7.99 -12.10
N GLY A 17 35.04 6.98 -11.74
CA GLY A 17 34.71 5.57 -11.99
C GLY A 17 33.44 5.13 -11.26
N PHE A 18 33.26 5.55 -9.99
CA PHE A 18 32.07 5.27 -9.20
C PHE A 18 30.83 6.02 -9.72
N CYS A 19 30.97 7.29 -10.12
CA CYS A 19 29.91 8.06 -10.79
C CYS A 19 29.52 7.47 -12.15
N LEU A 20 30.47 6.93 -12.92
CA LEU A 20 30.18 6.26 -14.19
C LEU A 20 29.50 4.90 -13.99
N VAL A 21 29.79 4.18 -12.90
CA VAL A 21 29.05 2.96 -12.50
C VAL A 21 27.61 3.30 -12.11
N VAL A 22 27.37 4.45 -11.46
CA VAL A 22 26.02 4.95 -11.14
C VAL A 22 25.28 5.46 -12.38
N GLN A 23 25.98 6.03 -13.37
CA GLN A 23 25.37 6.50 -14.64
C GLN A 23 25.21 5.41 -15.70
N ALA A 24 25.96 4.31 -15.63
CA ALA A 24 25.86 3.17 -16.54
C ALA A 24 24.79 2.16 -16.08
N GLY A 25 23.53 2.61 -16.03
CA GLY A 25 22.34 1.88 -16.47
C GLY A 25 22.26 0.36 -16.34
N ALA A 26 22.65 -0.22 -15.20
CA ALA A 26 22.05 -1.46 -14.74
C ALA A 26 21.15 -1.09 -13.56
N LEU A 27 19.85 -0.91 -13.85
CA LEU A 27 18.84 -0.95 -12.80
C LEU A 27 19.14 -2.19 -11.94
N PRO A 28 19.16 -2.08 -10.59
CA PRO A 28 19.42 -3.23 -9.76
C PRO A 28 18.45 -4.35 -10.18
N ALA A 29 18.99 -5.57 -10.30
CA ALA A 29 18.19 -6.74 -10.61
C ALA A 29 17.27 -7.03 -9.41
N GLY A 30 16.09 -6.41 -9.40
CA GLY A 30 15.06 -6.49 -8.38
C GLY A 30 13.70 -6.05 -8.93
N ASP A 31 12.65 -6.17 -8.12
CA ASP A 31 11.24 -5.97 -8.51
C ASP A 31 10.86 -4.48 -8.70
N ILE A 32 11.81 -3.56 -8.77
CA ILE A 32 11.58 -2.14 -9.09
C ILE A 32 10.77 -1.97 -10.39
N ALA A 33 10.99 -2.85 -11.38
CA ALA A 33 10.21 -2.87 -12.62
C ALA A 33 8.72 -3.27 -12.41
N LEU A 34 8.40 -4.02 -11.36
CA LEU A 34 7.02 -4.30 -10.95
C LEU A 34 6.32 -3.01 -10.50
N PHE A 35 6.90 -2.28 -9.54
CA PHE A 35 6.30 -1.05 -9.02
C PHE A 35 6.16 0.04 -10.09
N GLN A 36 7.13 0.16 -11.01
CA GLN A 36 7.04 1.10 -12.13
C GLN A 36 5.88 0.78 -13.09
N ARG A 37 5.60 -0.51 -13.34
CA ARG A 37 4.46 -0.93 -14.16
C ARG A 37 3.13 -0.55 -13.52
N TYR A 38 3.02 -0.70 -12.20
CA TYR A 38 1.85 -0.27 -11.42
C TYR A 38 1.68 1.25 -11.46
N ILE A 39 2.73 2.02 -11.14
CA ILE A 39 2.70 3.50 -11.16
C ILE A 39 2.30 4.04 -12.54
N ALA A 40 2.77 3.40 -13.62
CA ALA A 40 2.40 3.77 -14.98
C ALA A 40 0.90 3.61 -15.29
N GLN A 41 0.15 2.85 -14.48
CA GLN A 41 -1.30 2.71 -14.62
C GLN A 41 -2.12 3.64 -13.72
N ASN A 42 -1.52 4.35 -12.75
CA ASN A 42 -2.25 5.19 -11.79
C ASN A 42 -3.24 6.15 -12.47
N ALA A 43 -2.81 6.86 -13.53
CA ALA A 43 -3.68 7.78 -14.24
C ALA A 43 -4.89 7.08 -14.90
N CYS A 44 -4.70 5.85 -15.37
CA CYS A 44 -5.78 5.03 -15.93
C CYS A 44 -6.75 4.56 -14.84
N ILE A 45 -6.22 4.12 -13.69
CA ILE A 45 -7.00 3.73 -12.51
C ILE A 45 -7.81 4.91 -11.96
N ASP A 46 -7.22 6.09 -11.85
CA ASP A 46 -7.91 7.30 -11.37
C ASP A 46 -9.08 7.67 -12.29
N GLN A 47 -8.88 7.59 -13.61
CA GLN A 47 -9.94 7.83 -14.58
C GLN A 47 -11.04 6.76 -14.48
N ALA A 48 -10.67 5.49 -14.37
CA ALA A 48 -11.62 4.40 -14.19
C ALA A 48 -12.41 4.56 -12.88
N GLY A 49 -11.76 4.94 -11.79
CA GLY A 49 -12.37 5.20 -10.49
C GLY A 49 -13.42 6.30 -10.55
N ARG A 50 -13.11 7.43 -11.22
CA ARG A 50 -14.10 8.49 -11.48
C ARG A 50 -15.27 7.99 -12.33
N ALA A 51 -14.98 7.25 -13.40
CA ALA A 51 -16.03 6.67 -14.25
C ALA A 51 -16.96 5.71 -13.47
N VAL A 52 -16.41 4.89 -12.54
CA VAL A 52 -17.21 4.04 -11.64
C VAL A 52 -18.08 4.88 -10.71
N GLN A 53 -17.53 5.94 -10.10
CA GLN A 53 -18.29 6.84 -9.22
C GLN A 53 -19.45 7.51 -9.96
N GLU A 54 -19.22 7.91 -11.21
CA GLU A 54 -20.23 8.53 -12.08
C GLU A 54 -21.12 7.50 -12.81
N ARG A 55 -20.98 6.20 -12.50
CA ARG A 55 -21.72 5.08 -13.11
C ARG A 55 -21.57 4.96 -14.63
N ARG A 56 -20.49 5.50 -15.19
CA ARG A 56 -20.09 5.34 -16.60
C ARG A 56 -19.40 3.99 -16.82
N PHE A 57 -20.10 2.89 -16.55
CA PHE A 57 -19.52 1.54 -16.54
C PHE A 57 -18.89 1.11 -17.87
N GLY A 58 -19.46 1.50 -19.01
CA GLY A 58 -18.86 1.19 -20.32
C GLY A 58 -17.54 1.91 -20.60
N GLU A 59 -17.28 3.05 -19.96
CA GLU A 59 -15.96 3.70 -20.02
C GLU A 59 -15.00 3.09 -19.01
N ALA A 60 -15.47 2.85 -17.77
CA ALA A 60 -14.69 2.19 -16.74
C ALA A 60 -14.16 0.82 -17.23
N SER A 61 -15.00 -0.04 -17.82
CA SER A 61 -14.57 -1.33 -18.36
C SER A 61 -13.44 -1.21 -19.38
N ARG A 62 -13.54 -0.28 -20.34
CA ARG A 62 -12.50 -0.09 -21.38
C ARG A 62 -11.17 0.37 -20.79
N LEU A 63 -11.21 1.27 -19.82
CA LEU A 63 -10.01 1.74 -19.11
C LEU A 63 -9.37 0.58 -18.32
N LEU A 64 -10.19 -0.17 -17.58
CA LEU A 64 -9.74 -1.31 -16.78
C LEU A 64 -9.18 -2.44 -17.64
N GLU A 65 -9.80 -2.76 -18.78
CA GLU A 65 -9.27 -3.71 -19.76
C GLU A 65 -7.89 -3.30 -20.28
N THR A 66 -7.71 -2.01 -20.58
CA THR A 66 -6.40 -1.48 -21.03
C THR A 66 -5.33 -1.60 -19.94
N CYS A 67 -5.71 -1.35 -18.68
CA CYS A 67 -4.83 -1.53 -17.53
C CYS A 67 -4.44 -3.02 -17.37
N LEU A 68 -5.42 -3.92 -17.38
CA LEU A 68 -5.24 -5.36 -17.16
C LEU A 68 -4.47 -6.06 -18.29
N GLN A 69 -4.50 -5.52 -19.51
CA GLN A 69 -3.61 -6.00 -20.59
C GLN A 69 -2.12 -5.79 -20.27
N LYS A 70 -1.79 -4.74 -19.50
CA LYS A 70 -0.39 -4.41 -19.13
C LYS A 70 0.00 -4.99 -17.78
N VAL A 71 -0.94 -5.01 -16.83
CA VAL A 71 -0.76 -5.51 -15.47
C VAL A 71 -1.96 -6.41 -15.13
N PRO A 72 -1.92 -7.70 -15.50
CA PRO A 72 -3.07 -8.60 -15.37
C PRO A 72 -3.59 -8.82 -13.96
N ASP A 73 -2.76 -8.59 -12.95
CA ASP A 73 -3.06 -8.76 -11.53
C ASP A 73 -3.28 -7.43 -10.80
N HIS A 74 -3.48 -6.32 -11.52
CA HIS A 74 -3.57 -4.99 -10.91
C HIS A 74 -4.66 -4.90 -9.84
N PHE A 75 -4.26 -4.76 -8.57
CA PHE A 75 -5.19 -4.88 -7.45
C PHE A 75 -6.33 -3.84 -7.50
N GLU A 76 -6.04 -2.56 -7.75
CA GLU A 76 -7.07 -1.52 -7.81
C GLU A 76 -8.03 -1.71 -8.99
N ALA A 77 -7.54 -2.20 -10.14
CA ALA A 77 -8.38 -2.47 -11.30
C ALA A 77 -9.40 -3.56 -10.97
N HIS A 78 -8.95 -4.65 -10.35
CA HIS A 78 -9.83 -5.72 -9.90
C HIS A 78 -10.78 -5.27 -8.79
N TYR A 79 -10.36 -4.37 -7.89
CA TYR A 79 -11.28 -3.80 -6.90
C TYR A 79 -12.38 -2.96 -7.55
N LEU A 80 -12.07 -2.15 -8.55
CA LEU A 80 -13.06 -1.38 -9.31
C LEU A 80 -14.01 -2.30 -10.09
N LEU A 81 -13.50 -3.37 -10.71
CA LEU A 81 -14.35 -4.41 -11.33
C LEU A 81 -15.25 -5.10 -10.30
N ALA A 82 -14.74 -5.42 -9.11
CA ALA A 82 -15.54 -5.99 -8.03
C ALA A 82 -16.69 -5.06 -7.61
N ARG A 83 -16.43 -3.74 -7.50
CA ARG A 83 -17.48 -2.75 -7.21
C ARG A 83 -18.54 -2.72 -8.31
N MET A 84 -18.13 -2.71 -9.58
CA MET A 84 -19.05 -2.74 -10.72
C MET A 84 -19.89 -4.02 -10.73
N ALA A 85 -19.27 -5.18 -10.50
CA ALA A 85 -19.95 -6.47 -10.40
C ALA A 85 -20.97 -6.48 -9.25
N TYR A 86 -20.60 -5.91 -8.09
CA TYR A 86 -21.50 -5.81 -6.93
C TYR A 86 -22.72 -4.95 -7.23
N GLU A 87 -22.54 -3.80 -7.90
CA GLU A 87 -23.65 -2.96 -8.36
C GLU A 87 -24.53 -3.68 -9.40
N GLY A 88 -23.90 -4.47 -10.28
CA GLY A 88 -24.58 -5.37 -11.22
C GLY A 88 -25.25 -6.59 -10.58
N ARG A 89 -25.16 -6.74 -9.25
CA ARG A 89 -25.65 -7.90 -8.46
C ARG A 89 -24.96 -9.22 -8.76
N ASP A 90 -23.83 -9.20 -9.46
CA ASP A 90 -22.94 -10.35 -9.60
C ASP A 90 -22.02 -10.46 -8.39
N TYR A 91 -22.56 -11.01 -7.30
CA TYR A 91 -21.81 -11.18 -6.05
C TYR A 91 -20.73 -12.25 -6.17
N THR A 92 -20.90 -13.22 -7.06
CA THR A 92 -19.90 -14.24 -7.34
C THR A 92 -18.68 -13.65 -8.05
N GLY A 93 -18.89 -12.86 -9.10
CA GLY A 93 -17.83 -12.13 -9.80
C GLY A 93 -17.18 -11.07 -8.91
N THR A 94 -17.95 -10.45 -8.02
CA THR A 94 -17.41 -9.54 -6.98
C THR A 94 -16.35 -10.26 -6.15
N LEU A 95 -16.66 -11.45 -5.62
CA LEU A 95 -15.71 -12.21 -4.80
C LEU A 95 -14.50 -12.67 -5.62
N ALA A 96 -14.70 -13.12 -6.86
CA ALA A 96 -13.61 -13.55 -7.73
C ALA A 96 -12.59 -12.42 -7.99
N HIS A 97 -13.08 -11.21 -8.27
CA HIS A 97 -12.21 -10.05 -8.46
C HIS A 97 -11.53 -9.60 -7.16
N LEU A 98 -12.25 -9.63 -6.02
CA LEU A 98 -11.64 -9.36 -4.71
C LEU A 98 -10.53 -10.37 -4.38
N ASP A 99 -10.71 -11.66 -4.69
CA ASP A 99 -9.70 -12.68 -4.42
C ASP A 99 -8.42 -12.47 -5.25
N ILE A 100 -8.54 -12.00 -6.50
CA ILE A 100 -7.37 -11.60 -7.30
C ILE A 100 -6.70 -10.38 -6.69
N SER A 101 -7.50 -9.35 -6.39
CA SER A 101 -7.01 -8.08 -5.87
C SER A 101 -6.27 -8.22 -4.54
N LEU A 102 -6.83 -8.98 -3.61
CA LEU A 102 -6.24 -9.22 -2.29
C LEU A 102 -4.93 -10.02 -2.37
N ARG A 103 -4.83 -10.97 -3.30
CA ARG A 103 -3.59 -11.71 -3.55
C ARG A 103 -2.50 -10.80 -4.10
N ALA A 104 -2.82 -10.01 -5.13
CA ALA A 104 -1.89 -9.05 -5.70
C ALA A 104 -1.41 -8.01 -4.68
N LEU A 105 -2.32 -7.53 -3.81
CA LEU A 105 -1.96 -6.62 -2.73
C LEU A 105 -0.99 -7.25 -1.72
N ALA A 106 -1.22 -8.51 -1.33
CA ALA A 106 -0.34 -9.24 -0.42
C ALA A 106 1.04 -9.50 -1.03
N ASP A 107 1.09 -9.82 -2.33
CA ASP A 107 2.36 -9.98 -3.06
C ASP A 107 3.13 -8.67 -3.17
N LEU A 108 2.45 -7.55 -3.49
CA LEU A 108 3.05 -6.22 -3.52
C LEU A 108 3.57 -5.79 -2.15
N ASP A 109 2.81 -6.03 -1.07
CA ASP A 109 3.23 -5.76 0.30
C ASP A 109 4.50 -6.55 0.67
N ARG A 110 4.57 -7.83 0.28
CA ARG A 110 5.75 -8.67 0.48
C ARG A 110 6.96 -8.14 -0.29
N CYS A 111 6.83 -7.93 -1.61
CA CYS A 111 7.91 -7.37 -2.44
C CYS A 111 8.38 -6.01 -1.91
N TYR A 112 7.45 -5.16 -1.46
CA TYR A 112 7.78 -3.84 -0.92
C TYR A 112 8.60 -3.94 0.37
N ARG A 113 8.23 -4.85 1.27
CA ARG A 113 8.97 -5.06 2.52
C ARG A 113 10.36 -5.63 2.27
N GLU A 114 10.50 -6.57 1.34
CA GLU A 114 11.77 -7.18 0.95
C GLU A 114 12.73 -6.10 0.38
N GLU A 115 12.28 -5.33 -0.61
CA GLU A 115 13.06 -4.23 -1.21
C GLU A 115 13.43 -3.15 -0.16
N LEU A 116 12.50 -2.82 0.74
CA LEU A 116 12.77 -1.87 1.83
C LEU A 116 13.80 -2.41 2.83
N ALA A 117 13.78 -3.72 3.13
CA ALA A 117 14.75 -4.35 4.01
C ALA A 117 16.14 -4.39 3.37
N ASP A 118 16.21 -4.72 2.08
CA ASP A 118 17.47 -4.74 1.32
C ASP A 118 18.09 -3.35 1.24
N LEU A 119 17.28 -2.31 0.97
CA LEU A 119 17.75 -0.93 0.95
C LEU A 119 18.30 -0.48 2.31
N LYS A 120 17.62 -0.85 3.41
CA LYS A 120 18.09 -0.57 4.77
C LYS A 120 19.39 -1.32 5.09
N ALA A 121 19.49 -2.59 4.72
CA ALA A 121 20.68 -3.40 4.93
C ALA A 121 21.89 -2.85 4.14
N GLN A 122 21.66 -2.36 2.91
CA GLN A 122 22.69 -1.68 2.12
C GLN A 122 23.13 -0.37 2.75
N ASP A 123 22.20 0.45 3.26
CA ASP A 123 22.52 1.70 3.96
C ASP A 123 23.34 1.45 5.24
N GLU A 124 22.97 0.45 6.03
CA GLU A 124 23.70 0.04 7.24
C GLU A 124 25.09 -0.54 6.94
N ALA A 125 25.21 -1.37 5.89
CA ALA A 125 26.49 -1.93 5.47
C ALA A 125 27.44 -0.84 4.92
N GLU A 126 26.90 0.11 4.15
CA GLU A 126 27.67 1.27 3.65
C GLU A 126 28.06 2.22 4.78
N GLU A 127 27.18 2.46 5.76
CA GLU A 127 27.51 3.22 6.97
C GLU A 127 28.63 2.54 7.77
N LEU A 128 28.59 1.22 7.93
CA LEU A 128 29.61 0.44 8.63
C LEU A 128 30.96 0.44 7.90
N ILE A 129 30.96 0.26 6.58
CA ILE A 129 32.17 0.36 5.74
C ILE A 129 32.73 1.78 5.79
N MET A 130 31.87 2.79 5.80
CA MET A 130 32.30 4.19 5.87
C MET A 130 32.83 4.56 7.26
N ARG A 131 32.19 4.12 8.35
CA ARG A 131 32.68 4.28 9.73
C ARG A 131 34.04 3.62 9.90
N SER A 132 34.20 2.37 9.49
CA SER A 132 35.48 1.67 9.56
C SER A 132 36.56 2.34 8.68
N GLY A 133 36.20 2.88 7.53
CA GLY A 133 37.09 3.69 6.69
C GLY A 133 37.49 5.02 7.34
N LEU A 134 36.57 5.70 8.03
CA LEU A 134 36.81 6.94 8.76
C LEU A 134 37.70 6.72 9.98
N ASP A 135 37.47 5.65 10.74
CA ASP A 135 38.30 5.25 11.87
C ASP A 135 39.75 4.96 11.41
N ASN A 136 39.92 4.33 10.24
CA ASN A 136 41.23 4.08 9.64
C ASN A 136 41.94 5.37 9.21
N LEU A 137 41.22 6.33 8.63
CA LEU A 137 41.77 7.64 8.25
C LEU A 137 42.17 8.47 9.48
N ALA A 138 41.34 8.48 10.52
CA ALA A 138 41.61 9.13 11.79
C ALA A 138 42.84 8.50 12.49
N ALA A 139 42.97 7.17 12.48
CA ALA A 139 44.14 6.46 12.99
C ALA A 139 45.45 6.80 12.25
N ARG A 140 45.34 7.33 11.01
CA ARG A 140 46.47 7.79 10.19
C ARG A 140 46.69 9.29 10.26
N GLY A 141 45.98 9.99 11.16
CA GLY A 141 46.13 11.43 11.40
C GLY A 141 45.52 12.32 10.31
N VAL A 142 44.64 11.76 9.47
CA VAL A 142 43.94 12.51 8.41
C VAL A 142 42.58 12.97 8.94
N ASP A 143 42.32 14.28 8.95
CA ASP A 143 41.03 14.85 9.37
C ASP A 143 39.95 14.60 8.29
N PRO A 144 38.91 13.80 8.58
CA PRO A 144 37.89 13.44 7.60
C PRO A 144 36.79 14.51 7.41
N THR A 145 36.79 15.59 8.20
CA THR A 145 35.69 16.57 8.25
C THR A 145 35.43 17.31 6.94
N GLY A 146 36.43 17.43 6.06
CA GLY A 146 36.32 18.15 4.78
C GLY A 146 35.65 17.42 3.62
N CYS A 147 35.64 16.08 3.62
CA CYS A 147 35.10 15.28 2.51
C CYS A 147 33.88 14.42 2.89
N SER A 148 33.73 14.06 4.18
CA SER A 148 32.64 13.18 4.65
C SER A 148 31.30 13.90 4.76
N GLY A 149 31.30 15.18 5.19
CA GLY A 149 30.08 15.95 5.42
C GLY A 149 29.29 16.29 4.15
N PHE A 150 29.93 16.44 2.99
CA PHE A 150 29.24 16.82 1.75
C PHE A 150 28.52 15.65 1.08
N LEU A 151 29.19 14.49 0.95
CA LEU A 151 28.59 13.28 0.36
C LEU A 151 27.48 12.70 1.24
N TYR A 152 27.66 12.70 2.56
CA TYR A 152 26.62 12.32 3.52
C TYR A 152 25.42 13.28 3.45
N ARG A 153 25.63 14.60 3.33
CA ARG A 153 24.53 15.58 3.17
C ARG A 153 23.81 15.45 1.83
N VAL A 154 24.51 15.13 0.74
CA VAL A 154 23.90 14.93 -0.58
C VAL A 154 23.10 13.62 -0.63
N LYS A 155 23.61 12.51 -0.05
CA LYS A 155 22.88 11.23 0.04
C LYS A 155 21.72 11.29 1.05
N ARG A 156 21.93 11.89 2.22
CA ARG A 156 20.85 12.17 3.18
C ARG A 156 19.79 13.09 2.57
N SER A 157 20.18 14.09 1.78
CA SER A 157 19.24 14.89 0.98
C SER A 157 18.53 14.09 -0.11
N ALA A 158 19.13 13.02 -0.65
CA ALA A 158 18.49 12.13 -1.62
C ALA A 158 17.52 11.15 -0.95
N ILE A 159 17.85 10.64 0.24
CA ILE A 159 16.96 9.87 1.11
C ILE A 159 15.82 10.77 1.60
N GLU A 160 16.12 11.96 2.12
CA GLU A 160 15.13 12.99 2.49
C GLU A 160 14.30 13.44 1.28
N PHE A 161 14.83 13.42 0.04
CA PHE A 161 14.08 13.70 -1.19
C PHE A 161 13.16 12.53 -1.59
N LEU A 162 13.60 11.29 -1.41
CA LEU A 162 12.75 10.10 -1.60
C LEU A 162 11.68 9.99 -0.50
N GLU A 163 12.03 10.38 0.73
CA GLU A 163 11.11 10.54 1.86
C GLU A 163 10.18 11.74 1.67
N SER A 164 10.63 12.86 1.10
CA SER A 164 9.76 13.99 0.77
C SER A 164 8.84 13.67 -0.42
N LYS A 165 9.27 12.76 -1.30
CA LYS A 165 8.41 12.16 -2.34
C LYS A 165 7.39 11.16 -1.78
N LYS A 166 7.54 10.67 -0.53
CA LYS A 166 6.41 10.03 0.21
C LYS A 166 5.22 11.00 0.34
N GLY A 167 5.47 12.32 0.34
CA GLY A 167 4.48 13.38 0.57
C GLY A 167 3.34 13.50 -0.45
N HIS A 168 3.35 12.73 -1.54
CA HIS A 168 2.23 12.71 -2.50
C HIS A 168 1.52 11.36 -2.59
N LEU A 169 2.04 10.30 -1.94
CA LEU A 169 1.47 8.96 -1.95
C LEU A 169 1.19 8.50 -0.51
N TYR A 170 0.20 9.16 0.11
CA TYR A 170 -0.67 8.71 1.21
C TYR A 170 -0.06 8.39 2.60
N GLN A 171 -0.72 8.94 3.63
CA GLN A 171 -0.30 9.12 5.03
C GLN A 171 -0.27 7.82 5.90
N SER A 172 0.31 6.70 5.45
CA SER A 172 0.45 5.50 6.31
C SER A 172 1.82 4.82 6.20
N GLU A 173 2.25 4.14 7.27
CA GLU A 173 3.54 3.42 7.35
C GLU A 173 3.68 2.27 6.32
N ASN A 174 2.58 1.84 5.70
CA ASN A 174 2.57 0.82 4.64
C ASN A 174 1.53 1.17 3.56
N PRO A 175 1.94 1.52 2.32
CA PRO A 175 1.03 1.90 1.25
C PRO A 175 0.14 0.76 0.74
N PHE A 176 0.45 -0.49 1.10
CA PHE A 176 -0.31 -1.69 0.70
C PHE A 176 -1.11 -2.30 1.86
N ALA A 177 -1.27 -1.58 2.97
CA ALA A 177 -2.17 -2.02 4.04
C ALA A 177 -3.58 -2.23 3.48
N LEU A 178 -4.16 -3.40 3.76
CA LEU A 178 -5.48 -3.78 3.28
C LEU A 178 -6.54 -2.74 3.69
N PRO A 179 -7.16 -1.99 2.76
CA PRO A 179 -8.15 -1.00 3.15
C PRO A 179 -9.43 -1.67 3.67
N ALA A 180 -10.04 -1.10 4.72
CA ALA A 180 -11.26 -1.63 5.32
C ALA A 180 -12.43 -1.75 4.32
N ASP A 181 -12.45 -0.92 3.27
CA ASP A 181 -13.44 -0.97 2.20
C ASP A 181 -13.43 -2.29 1.41
N TYR A 182 -12.27 -2.95 1.26
CA TYR A 182 -12.18 -4.25 0.60
C TYR A 182 -12.87 -5.33 1.42
N LEU A 183 -12.61 -5.34 2.73
CA LEU A 183 -13.23 -6.24 3.70
C LEU A 183 -14.75 -5.97 3.78
N PHE A 184 -15.14 -4.70 3.79
CA PHE A 184 -16.55 -4.30 3.77
C PHE A 184 -17.28 -4.76 2.50
N LEU A 185 -16.70 -4.55 1.32
CA LEU A 185 -17.29 -4.99 0.05
C LEU A 185 -17.38 -6.51 -0.03
N ARG A 186 -16.35 -7.23 0.43
CA ARG A 186 -16.38 -8.71 0.52
C ARG A 186 -17.47 -9.19 1.46
N GLY A 187 -17.59 -8.57 2.63
CA GLY A 187 -18.64 -8.86 3.61
C GLY A 187 -20.03 -8.65 3.04
N ASN A 188 -20.24 -7.55 2.29
CA ASN A 188 -21.49 -7.30 1.60
C ASN A 188 -21.80 -8.37 0.55
N ALA A 189 -20.85 -8.73 -0.30
CA ALA A 189 -21.04 -9.78 -1.31
C ALA A 189 -21.39 -11.14 -0.67
N LEU A 190 -20.67 -11.53 0.39
CA LEU A 190 -20.94 -12.75 1.16
C LEU A 190 -22.33 -12.74 1.79
N TYR A 191 -22.73 -11.60 2.37
CA TYR A 191 -24.06 -11.42 2.95
C TYR A 191 -25.16 -11.62 1.90
N ARG A 192 -25.00 -11.02 0.70
CA ARG A 192 -25.95 -11.17 -0.41
C ARG A 192 -26.02 -12.60 -0.96
N LEU A 193 -24.96 -13.38 -0.80
CA LEU A 193 -24.91 -14.81 -1.11
C LEU A 193 -25.44 -15.71 0.03
N GLY A 194 -25.93 -15.13 1.13
CA GLY A 194 -26.44 -15.87 2.29
C GLY A 194 -25.35 -16.43 3.22
N ARG A 195 -24.07 -16.17 2.92
CA ARG A 195 -22.90 -16.61 3.70
C ARG A 195 -22.68 -15.70 4.92
N ARG A 196 -23.66 -15.68 5.83
CA ARG A 196 -23.75 -14.72 6.96
C ARG A 196 -22.56 -14.76 7.89
N GLU A 197 -22.08 -15.96 8.24
CA GLU A 197 -20.95 -16.11 9.16
C GLU A 197 -19.64 -15.55 8.59
N GLU A 198 -19.40 -15.81 7.31
CA GLU A 198 -18.24 -15.27 6.61
C GLU A 198 -18.35 -13.75 6.43
N ALA A 199 -19.53 -13.24 6.11
CA ALA A 199 -19.79 -11.81 6.05
C ALA A 199 -19.50 -11.13 7.41
N ARG A 200 -19.96 -11.73 8.50
CA ARG A 200 -19.69 -11.27 9.87
C ARG A 200 -18.20 -11.21 10.17
N ALA A 201 -17.44 -12.25 9.77
CA ALA A 201 -15.99 -12.26 9.93
C ALA A 201 -15.32 -11.11 9.14
N GLN A 202 -15.76 -10.85 7.92
CA GLN A 202 -15.24 -9.75 7.10
C GLN A 202 -15.56 -8.37 7.71
N PHE A 203 -16.79 -8.14 8.19
CA PHE A 203 -17.11 -6.86 8.85
C PHE A 203 -16.34 -6.65 10.14
N ARG A 204 -16.11 -7.72 10.92
CA ARG A 204 -15.26 -7.65 12.12
C ARG A 204 -13.83 -7.25 11.78
N GLN A 205 -13.27 -7.80 10.70
CA GLN A 205 -11.95 -7.40 10.22
C GLN A 205 -11.97 -5.94 9.73
N ALA A 206 -12.99 -5.52 9.00
CA ALA A 206 -13.12 -4.15 8.51
C ALA A 206 -13.09 -3.12 9.66
N VAL A 207 -13.85 -3.34 10.74
CA VAL A 207 -13.84 -2.44 11.91
C VAL A 207 -12.57 -2.53 12.75
N ALA A 208 -11.82 -3.63 12.66
CA ALA A 208 -10.51 -3.73 13.30
C ALA A 208 -9.44 -2.96 12.51
N THR A 209 -9.50 -3.01 11.17
CA THR A 209 -8.63 -2.25 10.26
C THR A 209 -8.92 -0.76 10.31
N ASP A 210 -10.20 -0.38 10.26
CA ASP A 210 -10.65 1.01 10.38
C ASP A 210 -11.76 1.07 11.42
N PRO A 211 -11.41 1.41 12.68
CA PRO A 211 -12.39 1.61 13.75
C PRO A 211 -13.42 2.69 13.45
N THR A 212 -13.18 3.57 12.47
CA THR A 212 -14.08 4.66 12.07
C THR A 212 -15.07 4.28 10.97
N HIS A 213 -15.01 3.06 10.44
CA HIS A 213 -15.84 2.59 9.33
C HIS A 213 -17.30 2.38 9.72
N ALA A 214 -18.11 3.45 9.65
CA ALA A 214 -19.48 3.44 10.14
C ALA A 214 -20.38 2.41 9.44
N ASN A 215 -20.19 2.17 8.13
CA ASN A 215 -21.00 1.21 7.40
C ASN A 215 -20.68 -0.23 7.82
N ALA A 216 -19.40 -0.57 8.05
CA ALA A 216 -19.00 -1.88 8.55
C ALA A 216 -19.57 -2.14 9.95
N TRP A 217 -19.52 -1.15 10.86
CA TRP A 217 -20.15 -1.25 12.18
C TRP A 217 -21.66 -1.52 12.07
N ASN A 218 -22.36 -0.76 11.24
CA ASN A 218 -23.81 -0.91 11.05
C ASN A 218 -24.21 -2.28 10.48
N ASN A 219 -23.38 -2.87 9.63
CA ASN A 219 -23.63 -4.20 9.06
C ASN A 219 -23.25 -5.33 10.04
N LEU A 220 -22.17 -5.16 10.81
CA LEU A 220 -21.79 -6.09 11.87
C LEU A 220 -22.88 -6.19 12.94
N LEU A 221 -23.38 -5.05 13.42
CA LEU A 221 -24.43 -4.97 14.43
C LEU A 221 -25.76 -5.57 13.93
N ALA A 222 -26.12 -5.33 12.66
CA ALA A 222 -27.29 -5.95 12.04
C ALA A 222 -27.18 -7.50 12.00
N LEU A 223 -26.00 -8.03 11.67
CA LEU A 223 -25.76 -9.46 11.68
C LEU A 223 -25.81 -10.07 13.09
N HIS A 224 -25.37 -9.35 14.13
CA HIS A 224 -25.51 -9.83 15.51
C HIS A 224 -26.97 -9.93 15.95
N LEU A 225 -27.82 -8.97 15.53
CA LEU A 225 -29.26 -9.06 15.76
C LEU A 225 -29.90 -10.24 15.02
N GLU A 226 -29.56 -10.44 13.74
CA GLU A 226 -30.06 -11.58 12.96
C GLU A 226 -29.67 -12.93 13.59
N ALA A 227 -28.44 -13.02 14.10
CA ALA A 227 -27.92 -14.19 14.80
C ALA A 227 -28.54 -14.40 16.20
N LYS A 228 -29.39 -13.48 16.67
CA LYS A 228 -29.96 -13.46 18.03
C LYS A 228 -28.88 -13.55 19.12
N ASP A 229 -27.79 -12.82 18.92
CA ASP A 229 -26.68 -12.70 19.87
C ASP A 229 -26.67 -11.30 20.50
N PRO A 230 -27.58 -11.02 21.46
CA PRO A 230 -27.73 -9.69 22.04
C PRO A 230 -26.54 -9.27 22.90
N VAL A 231 -25.81 -10.23 23.48
CA VAL A 231 -24.65 -9.97 24.32
C VAL A 231 -23.54 -9.33 23.47
N GLN A 232 -23.19 -9.97 22.36
CA GLN A 232 -22.16 -9.44 21.47
C GLN A 232 -22.63 -8.15 20.77
N ALA A 233 -23.90 -8.09 20.36
CA ALA A 233 -24.48 -6.88 19.76
C ALA A 233 -24.35 -5.65 20.68
N ARG A 234 -24.65 -5.80 21.98
CA ARG A 234 -24.55 -4.70 22.96
C ARG A 234 -23.10 -4.31 23.21
N ALA A 235 -22.19 -5.28 23.32
CA ALA A 235 -20.76 -5.00 23.50
C ALA A 235 -20.18 -4.22 22.30
N ASP A 236 -20.49 -4.66 21.08
CA ASP A 236 -20.04 -3.99 19.86
C ASP A 236 -20.73 -2.63 19.64
N LEU A 237 -21.99 -2.47 20.08
CA LEU A 237 -22.67 -1.17 20.08
C LEU A 237 -21.96 -0.17 21.01
N GLN A 238 -21.59 -0.60 22.22
CA GLN A 238 -20.83 0.25 23.16
C GLN A 238 -19.49 0.67 22.57
N ARG A 239 -18.79 -0.25 21.89
CA ARG A 239 -17.52 0.06 21.21
C ARG A 239 -17.71 1.09 20.09
N ALA A 240 -18.75 0.93 19.26
CA ALA A 240 -19.07 1.87 18.20
C ALA A 240 -19.41 3.26 18.76
N GLU A 241 -20.23 3.34 19.81
CA GLU A 241 -20.59 4.61 20.46
C GLU A 241 -19.37 5.28 21.13
N ALA A 242 -18.50 4.51 21.80
CA ALA A 242 -17.28 5.03 22.41
C ALA A 242 -16.33 5.63 21.37
N ALA A 243 -16.28 5.03 20.18
CA ALA A 243 -15.54 5.55 19.01
C ALA A 243 -16.30 6.66 18.25
N ARG A 244 -17.45 7.12 18.75
CA ARG A 244 -18.31 8.17 18.14
C ARG A 244 -18.81 7.82 16.74
N ILE A 245 -19.04 6.53 16.48
CA ILE A 245 -19.53 6.04 15.20
C ILE A 245 -21.04 6.23 15.11
N ALA A 246 -21.51 6.75 13.97
CA ALA A 246 -22.92 6.89 13.69
C ALA A 246 -23.57 5.50 13.46
N VAL A 247 -24.28 5.00 14.47
CA VAL A 247 -25.09 3.79 14.37
C VAL A 247 -26.52 4.17 14.00
N ARG A 248 -27.14 3.42 13.08
CA ARG A 248 -28.53 3.62 12.66
C ARG A 248 -29.47 3.61 13.89
N PRO A 249 -30.31 4.65 14.09
CA PRO A 249 -31.14 4.77 15.28
C PRO A 249 -32.05 3.56 15.53
N GLU A 250 -32.63 3.01 14.48
CA GLU A 250 -33.55 1.86 14.55
C GLU A 250 -32.79 0.60 14.99
N LEU A 251 -31.59 0.41 14.43
CA LEU A 251 -30.72 -0.71 14.78
C LEU A 251 -30.27 -0.64 16.25
N ARG A 252 -29.87 0.56 16.69
CA ARG A 252 -29.53 0.84 18.08
C ARG A 252 -30.68 0.50 19.02
N GLN A 253 -31.90 0.97 18.72
CA GLN A 253 -33.09 0.69 19.53
C GLN A 253 -33.38 -0.82 19.61
N ALA A 254 -33.28 -1.54 18.49
CA ALA A 254 -33.51 -2.98 18.45
C ALA A 254 -32.51 -3.77 19.33
N ILE A 255 -31.23 -3.39 19.34
CA ILE A 255 -30.21 -4.01 20.20
C ILE A 255 -30.49 -3.78 21.68
N LEU A 256 -30.91 -2.56 22.04
CA LEU A 256 -31.21 -2.21 23.43
C LEU A 256 -32.53 -2.84 23.92
N ALA A 257 -33.49 -3.07 23.02
CA ALA A 257 -34.78 -3.68 23.34
C ALA A 257 -34.74 -5.21 23.44
N THR A 258 -33.71 -5.86 22.89
CA THR A 258 -33.54 -7.32 23.00
C THR A 258 -33.07 -7.65 24.41
N PRO A 259 -33.80 -8.46 25.22
CA PRO A 259 -33.53 -8.67 26.65
C PRO A 259 -32.10 -9.13 26.95
#